data_AF-H8XSU9-F1
#
_entry.id   AF-H8XSU9-F1
#
_cell.length_a   1.000
_cell.length_b   1.000
_cell.length_c   1.000
_cell.angle_alpha   90.00
_cell.angle_beta   90.00
_cell.angle_gamma   90.00
#
_symmetry.space_group_name_H-M   'P 1'
#
loop_
_entity.id
_entity.type
_entity.pdbx_description
1 polymer ?
#
loop_
_entity_poly.entity_id
_entity_poly.type
_entity_poly.pdbx_seq_one_letter_code
_entity_poly.pdbx_strand_id
1 'polypeptide(L)'
;MIKTNLKLVFDILKRTDISIEQIYVEGELFTVEQLKKIHEWVDKNKELYININIKYKYFASRRIALIVLLEEDFYDKKNYDFQDLTRYERIASIRFEVTNKNKKDLDTPEKVHPKNPCLYYENFESNQSKRQYRAALRKILETPFHFF
;
A
#
# COMPACT_ATOMS: atom_id res chain seq x y z
N MET A 1 7.46 -16.81 -14.10
CA MET A 1 6.14 -16.66 -13.46
C MET A 1 5.78 -15.18 -13.49
N ILE A 2 4.89 -14.76 -14.39
CA ILE A 2 4.52 -13.35 -14.54
C ILE A 2 3.56 -13.02 -13.39
N LYS A 3 4.00 -12.15 -12.46
CA LYS A 3 3.10 -11.55 -11.47
C LYS A 3 2.29 -10.49 -12.19
N THR A 4 1.00 -10.72 -12.35
CA THR A 4 0.10 -9.83 -13.06
C THR A 4 -1.13 -9.55 -12.20
N ASN A 5 -1.62 -8.31 -12.22
CA ASN A 5 -2.81 -7.90 -11.48
C ASN A 5 -4.07 -8.48 -12.16
N LEU A 6 -5.06 -8.88 -11.37
CA LEU A 6 -6.38 -9.35 -11.83
C LEU A 6 -6.99 -8.51 -12.94
N LYS A 7 -6.84 -7.18 -12.91
CA LYS A 7 -7.32 -6.29 -13.97
C LYS A 7 -6.70 -6.65 -15.34
N LEU A 8 -5.40 -6.90 -15.37
CA LEU A 8 -4.67 -7.24 -16.58
C LEU A 8 -4.97 -8.68 -17.02
N VAL A 9 -5.28 -9.59 -16.09
CA VAL A 9 -5.85 -10.92 -16.41
C VAL A 9 -7.17 -10.75 -17.15
N PHE A 10 -8.08 -9.92 -16.64
CA PHE A 10 -9.38 -9.69 -17.29
C PHE A 10 -9.25 -8.96 -18.64
N ASP A 11 -8.30 -8.04 -18.78
CA ASP A 11 -8.03 -7.38 -20.06
C ASP A 11 -7.50 -8.38 -21.11
N ILE A 12 -6.65 -9.34 -20.71
CA ILE A 12 -6.20 -10.44 -21.58
C ILE A 12 -7.37 -11.35 -21.95
N LEU A 13 -8.24 -11.71 -20.99
CA LEU A 13 -9.42 -12.56 -21.26
C LEU A 13 -10.45 -11.94 -22.20
N LYS A 14 -10.44 -10.61 -22.35
CA LYS A 14 -11.28 -9.87 -23.31
C LYS A 14 -10.70 -9.85 -24.73
N ARG A 15 -9.42 -10.19 -24.90
CA ARG A 15 -8.76 -10.26 -26.21
C ARG A 15 -9.15 -11.57 -26.89
N THR A 16 -9.87 -11.48 -28.00
CA THR A 16 -10.46 -12.62 -28.73
C THR A 16 -9.45 -13.44 -29.53
N ASP A 17 -8.20 -12.98 -29.64
CA ASP A 17 -7.10 -13.59 -30.39
C ASP A 17 -6.24 -14.53 -29.55
N ILE A 18 -6.54 -14.73 -28.27
CA ILE A 18 -5.75 -15.56 -27.36
C ILE A 18 -6.61 -16.71 -26.82
N SER A 19 -6.26 -17.94 -27.20
CA SER A 19 -6.83 -19.15 -26.59
C SER A 19 -6.15 -19.42 -25.25
N ILE A 20 -6.86 -19.17 -24.15
CA ILE A 20 -6.43 -19.51 -22.80
C ILE A 20 -7.47 -20.47 -22.23
N GLU A 21 -7.04 -21.64 -21.80
CA GLU A 21 -7.94 -22.65 -21.20
C GLU A 21 -7.88 -22.61 -19.67
N GLN A 22 -6.70 -22.34 -19.10
CA GLN A 22 -6.43 -22.38 -17.66
C GLN A 22 -5.49 -21.25 -17.22
N ILE A 23 -5.71 -20.72 -16.01
CA ILE A 23 -4.97 -19.62 -15.41
C ILE A 23 -4.60 -20.00 -13.97
N TYR A 24 -3.34 -19.82 -13.61
CA TYR A 24 -2.85 -20.00 -12.24
C TYR A 24 -2.90 -18.68 -11.46
N VAL A 25 -3.55 -18.70 -10.29
CA VAL A 25 -3.63 -17.58 -9.35
C VAL A 25 -3.15 -18.07 -7.99
N GLU A 26 -1.99 -17.57 -7.53
CA GLU A 26 -1.37 -17.93 -6.24
C GLU A 26 -1.17 -19.45 -5.99
N GLY A 27 -1.02 -20.24 -7.05
CA GLY A 27 -0.85 -21.69 -6.96
C GLY A 27 -2.14 -22.50 -7.18
N GLU A 28 -3.29 -21.82 -7.19
CA GLU A 28 -4.58 -22.41 -7.50
C GLU A 28 -4.89 -22.29 -9.00
N LEU A 29 -5.51 -23.32 -9.57
CA LEU A 29 -5.84 -23.39 -10.99
C LEU A 29 -7.30 -23.03 -11.23
N PHE A 30 -7.54 -22.07 -12.12
CA PHE A 30 -8.87 -21.66 -12.55
C PHE A 30 -9.03 -21.84 -14.05
N THR A 31 -10.19 -22.29 -14.49
CA THR A 31 -10.56 -22.23 -15.91
C THR A 31 -10.98 -20.82 -16.30
N VAL A 32 -10.84 -20.49 -17.58
CA VAL A 32 -11.30 -19.18 -18.09
C VAL A 32 -12.80 -18.97 -17.88
N GLU A 33 -13.60 -20.03 -17.98
CA GLU A 33 -15.03 -19.95 -17.72
C GLU A 33 -15.34 -19.64 -16.25
N GLN A 34 -14.58 -20.20 -15.30
CA GLN A 34 -14.71 -19.88 -13.88
C GLN A 34 -14.38 -18.41 -13.63
N LEU A 35 -13.29 -17.90 -14.21
CA LEU A 35 -12.89 -16.49 -14.04
C LEU A 35 -13.87 -15.53 -14.71
N LYS A 36 -14.43 -15.87 -15.87
CA LYS A 36 -15.49 -15.11 -16.53
C LYS A 36 -16.76 -15.09 -15.68
N LYS A 37 -17.19 -16.23 -15.12
CA LYS A 37 -18.35 -16.29 -14.21
C LYS A 37 -18.12 -15.44 -12.97
N ILE A 38 -16.94 -15.48 -12.36
CA ILE A 38 -16.59 -14.62 -11.22
C ILE A 38 -16.64 -13.14 -11.63
N HIS A 39 -16.06 -12.76 -12.77
CA HIS A 39 -16.08 -11.38 -13.26
C HIS A 39 -17.49 -10.90 -13.57
N GLU A 40 -18.29 -11.67 -14.31
CA GLU A 40 -19.67 -11.34 -14.64
C GLU A 40 -20.55 -11.29 -13.40
N TRP A 41 -20.33 -12.19 -12.44
CA TRP A 41 -21.01 -12.17 -11.17
C TRP A 41 -20.63 -10.92 -10.36
N VAL A 42 -19.35 -10.55 -10.32
CA VAL A 42 -18.86 -9.30 -9.70
C VAL A 42 -19.45 -8.06 -10.38
N ASP A 43 -19.51 -8.03 -11.71
CA ASP A 43 -20.00 -6.89 -12.47
C ASP A 43 -21.52 -6.72 -12.38
N LYS A 44 -22.27 -7.83 -12.34
CA LYS A 44 -23.74 -7.83 -12.23
C LYS A 44 -24.25 -7.55 -10.82
N ASN A 45 -23.49 -7.90 -9.79
CA ASN A 45 -23.91 -7.83 -8.40
C ASN A 45 -23.24 -6.68 -7.63
N LYS A 46 -23.00 -5.54 -8.30
CA LYS A 46 -22.41 -4.34 -7.67
C LYS A 46 -23.21 -3.82 -6.46
N GLU A 47 -24.50 -4.11 -6.38
CA GLU A 47 -25.36 -3.74 -5.23
C GLU A 47 -25.18 -4.65 -4.01
N LEU A 48 -24.70 -5.90 -4.18
CA LEU A 48 -24.44 -6.83 -3.07
C LEU A 48 -23.19 -6.46 -2.25
N TYR A 49 -22.37 -5.52 -2.71
CA TYR A 49 -21.28 -4.93 -1.92
C TYR A 49 -21.80 -4.18 -0.68
N ILE A 50 -23.08 -3.82 -0.61
CA ILE A 50 -23.67 -3.23 0.61
C ILE A 50 -23.61 -4.23 1.79
N ASN A 51 -23.60 -5.54 1.52
CA ASN A 51 -23.69 -6.58 2.54
C ASN A 51 -22.45 -7.48 2.67
N ILE A 52 -21.39 -7.28 1.86
CA ILE A 52 -20.14 -8.03 2.00
C ILE A 52 -19.04 -7.10 2.50
N ASN A 53 -18.71 -7.22 3.79
CA ASN A 53 -17.68 -6.41 4.44
C ASN A 53 -16.29 -6.99 4.15
N ILE A 54 -15.77 -6.78 2.95
CA ILE A 54 -14.40 -7.19 2.60
C ILE A 54 -13.41 -6.18 3.17
N LYS A 55 -12.73 -6.54 4.27
CA LYS A 55 -11.65 -5.73 4.83
C LYS A 55 -10.34 -6.03 4.13
N TYR A 56 -9.96 -5.20 3.17
CA TYR A 56 -8.59 -5.20 2.64
C TYR A 56 -7.68 -4.39 3.57
N LYS A 57 -6.58 -4.99 4.01
CA LYS A 57 -5.47 -4.26 4.65
C LYS A 57 -4.25 -4.36 3.77
N TYR A 58 -3.63 -3.22 3.49
CA TYR A 58 -2.39 -3.20 2.74
C TYR A 58 -1.20 -3.52 3.65
N PHE A 59 -0.27 -4.36 3.18
CA PHE A 59 0.97 -4.65 3.89
C PHE A 59 1.95 -3.49 3.78
N ALA A 60 2.15 -2.77 4.87
CA ALA A 60 3.04 -1.62 4.94
C ALA A 60 4.15 -1.84 5.97
N SER A 61 5.34 -1.30 5.70
CA SER A 61 6.31 -1.13 6.77
C SER A 61 5.83 -0.03 7.71
N ARG A 62 6.29 -0.03 8.98
CA ARG A 62 5.95 1.05 9.92
C ARG A 62 6.32 2.44 9.37
N ARG A 63 7.46 2.57 8.68
CA ARG A 63 7.84 3.84 8.03
C ARG A 63 6.81 4.29 6.98
N ILE A 64 6.37 3.40 6.08
CA ILE A 64 5.38 3.75 5.04
C ILE A 64 4.05 4.11 5.68
N ALA A 65 3.56 3.28 6.60
CA ALA A 65 2.28 3.49 7.26
C ALA A 65 2.24 4.85 7.98
N LEU A 66 3.33 5.21 8.67
CA LEU A 66 3.41 6.48 9.38
C LEU A 66 3.63 7.67 8.43
N ILE A 67 4.45 7.57 7.37
CA ILE A 67 4.59 8.65 6.37
C ILE A 67 3.23 9.03 5.81
N VAL A 68 2.41 8.06 5.42
CA VAL A 68 1.09 8.30 4.82
C VAL A 68 0.20 9.09 5.77
N LEU A 69 0.10 8.66 7.03
CA LEU A 69 -0.74 9.35 8.01
C LEU A 69 -0.21 10.75 8.38
N LEU A 70 1.11 10.91 8.45
CA LEU A 70 1.72 12.22 8.70
C LEU A 70 1.52 13.18 7.52
N GLU A 71 1.52 12.67 6.29
CA GLU A 71 1.26 13.48 5.10
C GLU A 71 -0.20 13.92 5.05
N GLU A 72 -1.16 13.02 5.35
CA GLU A 72 -2.59 13.37 5.40
C GLU A 72 -2.89 14.51 6.38
N ASP A 73 -2.31 14.47 7.58
CA ASP A 73 -2.63 15.44 8.64
C ASP A 73 -1.74 16.70 8.58
N PHE A 74 -0.53 16.64 8.00
CA PHE A 74 0.45 17.73 8.07
C PHE A 74 1.04 18.18 6.73
N TYR A 75 0.52 17.75 5.59
CA TYR A 75 1.07 18.15 4.27
C TYR A 75 1.30 19.67 4.17
N ASP A 76 0.36 20.48 4.67
CA ASP A 76 0.40 21.95 4.62
C ASP A 76 1.19 22.61 5.77
N LYS A 77 1.65 21.83 6.75
CA LYS A 77 2.34 22.34 7.95
C LYS A 77 3.85 22.35 7.76
N LYS A 78 4.48 23.43 8.23
CA LYS A 78 5.94 23.60 8.17
C LYS A 78 6.69 22.72 9.17
N ASN A 79 6.08 22.38 10.30
CA ASN A 79 6.67 21.58 11.38
C ASN A 79 5.60 20.66 11.99
N TYR A 80 6.04 19.60 12.68
CA TYR A 80 5.16 18.84 13.56
C TYR A 80 5.07 19.52 14.93
N ASP A 81 3.88 19.57 15.51
CA ASP A 81 3.59 20.16 16.82
C ASP A 81 3.53 19.10 17.94
N PHE A 82 4.02 17.90 17.65
CA PHE A 82 4.02 16.76 18.56
C PHE A 82 5.28 15.91 18.37
N GLN A 83 5.59 15.06 19.34
CA GLN A 83 6.73 14.14 19.29
C GLN A 83 6.29 12.67 19.40
N ASP A 84 5.21 12.39 20.12
CA ASP A 84 4.72 11.03 20.34
C ASP A 84 3.88 10.51 19.16
N LEU A 85 4.32 9.39 18.57
CA LEU A 85 3.65 8.72 17.46
C LEU A 85 2.53 7.75 17.89
N THR A 86 2.26 7.54 19.18
CA THR A 86 1.31 6.54 19.70
C THR A 86 -0.06 6.61 19.04
N ARG A 87 -0.60 7.83 18.82
CA ARG A 87 -1.87 8.03 18.10
C ARG A 87 -1.79 7.49 16.67
N TYR A 88 -0.74 7.84 15.93
CA TYR A 88 -0.54 7.42 14.54
C TYR A 88 -0.25 5.92 14.42
N GLU A 89 0.45 5.34 15.38
CA GLU A 89 0.66 3.89 15.44
C GLU A 89 -0.67 3.14 15.61
N ARG A 90 -1.57 3.65 16.45
CA ARG A 90 -2.91 3.09 16.62
C ARG A 90 -3.73 3.18 15.33
N ILE A 91 -3.67 4.31 14.63
CA ILE A 91 -4.36 4.48 13.35
C ILE A 91 -3.75 3.56 12.28
N ALA A 92 -2.42 3.45 12.24
CA ALA A 92 -1.69 2.60 11.31
C ALA A 92 -2.04 1.12 11.48
N SER A 93 -2.19 0.62 12.71
CA SER A 93 -2.56 -0.80 12.95
C SER A 93 -3.99 -1.14 12.55
N ILE A 94 -4.88 -0.14 12.53
CA ILE A 94 -6.24 -0.28 12.03
C ILE A 94 -6.23 -0.33 10.50
N ARG A 95 -5.50 0.57 9.85
CA ARG A 95 -5.51 0.75 8.38
C ARG A 95 -4.63 -0.23 7.61
N PHE A 96 -3.50 -0.64 8.20
CA PHE A 96 -2.48 -1.44 7.51
C PHE A 96 -2.16 -2.72 8.29
N GLU A 97 -1.65 -3.72 7.55
CA GLU A 97 -0.98 -4.87 8.15
C GLU A 97 0.52 -4.55 8.25
N VAL A 98 0.96 -4.17 9.45
CA VAL A 98 2.30 -3.60 9.66
C VAL A 98 3.34 -4.70 9.88
N THR A 99 4.26 -4.87 8.92
CA THR A 99 5.22 -5.99 8.88
C THR A 99 6.49 -5.79 9.72
N ASN A 100 6.84 -4.55 10.05
CA ASN A 100 8.04 -4.23 10.84
C ASN A 100 7.67 -3.34 12.03
N LYS A 101 7.58 -3.92 13.23
CA LYS A 101 7.14 -3.24 14.45
C LYS A 101 8.27 -2.56 15.23
N ASN A 102 9.52 -2.66 14.77
CA ASN A 102 10.64 -2.06 15.50
C ASN A 102 10.54 -0.52 15.48
N LYS A 103 10.67 0.09 16.66
CA LYS A 103 10.52 1.54 16.88
C LYS A 103 11.84 2.29 16.92
N LYS A 104 12.98 1.59 17.04
CA LYS A 104 14.28 2.14 17.50
C LYS A 104 14.78 3.38 16.72
N ASP A 105 14.38 3.53 15.45
CA ASP A 105 14.86 4.61 14.57
C ASP A 105 13.72 5.43 13.92
N LEU A 106 12.52 5.35 14.50
CA LEU A 106 11.28 5.90 13.93
C LEU A 106 10.32 6.32 15.06
N ASP A 107 10.85 6.85 16.15
CA ASP A 107 10.16 7.20 17.39
C ASP A 107 9.55 8.61 17.40
N THR A 108 9.98 9.49 16.51
CA THR A 108 9.44 10.85 16.33
C THR A 108 8.96 11.10 14.91
N PRO A 109 8.00 12.02 14.67
CA PRO A 109 7.52 12.32 13.32
C PRO A 109 8.64 12.85 12.41
N GLU A 110 9.59 13.63 12.93
CA GLU A 110 10.78 14.05 12.17
C GLU A 110 11.65 12.87 11.70
N LYS A 111 11.86 11.84 12.52
CA LYS A 111 12.63 10.65 12.11
C LYS A 111 11.92 9.80 11.05
N VAL A 112 10.59 9.79 11.10
CA VAL A 112 9.74 9.08 10.13
C VAL A 112 9.70 9.81 8.80
N HIS A 113 9.33 11.09 8.82
CA HIS A 113 9.02 11.92 7.66
C HIS A 113 9.43 13.39 7.90
N PRO A 114 10.70 13.75 7.75
CA PRO A 114 11.15 15.12 8.03
C PRO A 114 10.50 16.12 7.08
N LYS A 115 10.09 17.30 7.57
CA LYS A 115 9.54 18.38 6.71
C LYS A 115 10.56 18.95 5.72
N ASN A 116 11.85 18.86 6.05
CA ASN A 116 12.94 19.10 5.12
C ASN A 116 13.88 17.87 5.08
N PRO A 117 13.56 16.85 4.26
CA PRO A 117 14.34 15.61 4.23
C PRO A 117 15.79 15.82 3.82
N CYS A 118 16.06 16.76 2.89
CA CYS A 118 17.41 17.02 2.42
C CYS A 118 18.30 17.48 3.58
N LEU A 119 17.87 18.53 4.29
CA LEU A 119 18.61 19.08 5.43
C LEU A 119 18.72 18.07 6.59
N TYR A 120 17.64 17.33 6.85
CA TYR A 120 17.61 16.35 7.93
C TYR A 120 18.66 15.25 7.75
N TYR A 121 18.71 14.64 6.56
CA TYR A 121 19.63 13.54 6.28
C TYR A 121 21.08 13.99 6.03
N GLU A 122 21.32 15.27 5.79
CA GLU A 122 22.68 15.81 5.72
C GLU A 122 23.28 16.05 7.11
N ASN A 123 22.44 16.43 8.09
CA ASN A 123 22.91 16.89 9.39
C ASN A 123 22.80 15.85 10.51
N PHE A 124 21.82 14.94 10.48
CA PHE A 124 21.42 14.18 11.67
C PHE A 124 21.41 12.66 11.50
N GLU A 125 21.56 12.13 10.29
CA GLU A 125 21.29 10.72 10.00
C GLU A 125 22.26 10.08 9.01
N SER A 126 22.26 8.75 8.98
CA SER A 126 23.12 7.98 8.07
C SER A 126 22.63 7.96 6.62
N ASN A 127 23.56 7.72 5.69
CA ASN A 127 23.24 7.42 4.28
C ASN A 127 22.26 6.24 4.12
N GLN A 128 22.30 5.28 5.05
CA GLN A 128 21.40 4.13 5.03
C GLN A 128 19.98 4.54 5.41
N SER A 129 19.80 5.38 6.44
CA SER A 129 18.50 5.96 6.82
C SER A 129 17.88 6.72 5.63
N LYS A 130 18.69 7.54 4.95
CA LYS A 130 18.28 8.28 3.73
C LYS A 130 17.82 7.34 2.62
N ARG A 131 18.55 6.25 2.37
CA ARG A 131 18.19 5.25 1.34
C ARG A 131 16.85 4.58 1.65
N GLN A 132 16.63 4.18 2.91
CA GLN A 132 15.39 3.55 3.34
C GLN A 132 14.18 4.49 3.24
N TYR A 133 14.37 5.76 3.60
CA TYR A 133 13.35 6.78 3.43
C TYR A 133 12.96 6.98 1.96
N ARG A 134 13.95 7.13 1.06
CA ARG A 134 13.69 7.24 -0.39
C ARG A 134 12.97 6.01 -0.96
N ALA A 135 13.32 4.81 -0.48
CA ALA A 135 12.65 3.58 -0.90
C ALA A 135 11.17 3.54 -0.43
N ALA A 136 10.89 4.01 0.79
CA ALA A 136 9.53 4.12 1.30
C ALA A 136 8.70 5.11 0.46
N LEU A 137 9.22 6.32 0.20
CA LEU A 137 8.55 7.30 -0.66
C LEU A 137 8.29 6.77 -2.06
N ARG A 138 9.28 6.11 -2.67
CA ARG A 138 9.11 5.53 -4.01
C ARG A 138 7.95 4.54 -4.04
N LYS A 139 7.85 3.64 -3.05
CA LYS A 139 6.75 2.67 -2.98
C LYS A 139 5.38 3.33 -2.83
N ILE A 140 5.30 4.41 -2.06
CA ILE A 140 4.07 5.21 -1.92
C ILE A 140 3.69 5.84 -3.26
N LEU A 141 4.64 6.51 -3.92
CA LEU A 141 4.41 7.21 -5.18
C LEU A 141 4.14 6.29 -6.38
N GLU A 142 4.69 5.07 -6.38
CA GLU A 142 4.41 4.06 -7.42
C GLU A 142 2.99 3.50 -7.31
N THR A 143 2.40 3.48 -6.11
CA THR A 143 1.06 2.94 -5.88
C THR A 143 0.21 3.79 -4.92
N PRO A 144 -0.02 5.08 -5.22
CA PRO A 144 -0.61 6.03 -4.27
C PRO A 144 -2.03 5.64 -3.85
N PHE A 145 -2.80 5.06 -4.76
CA PHE A 145 -4.17 4.58 -4.52
C PHE A 145 -4.28 3.44 -3.48
N HIS A 146 -3.17 2.80 -3.11
CA HIS A 146 -3.16 1.84 -2.00
C HIS A 146 -3.05 2.53 -0.63
N PHE A 147 -2.67 3.81 -0.62
CA PHE A 147 -2.29 4.54 0.58
C PHE A 147 -3.20 5.73 0.85
N PHE A 148 -3.61 6.47 -0.18
CA PHE A 148 -4.54 7.61 -0.14
C PHE A 148 -5.79 7.26 -0.96
#